data_AF-A0A382GSD1-F1
#
_entry.id   AF-A0A382GSD1-F1
#
_cell.length_a   1.000
_cell.length_b   1.000
_cell.length_c   1.000
_cell.angle_alpha   90.00
_cell.angle_beta   90.00
_cell.angle_gamma   90.00
#
_symmetry.space_group_name_H-M   'P 1'
#
loop_
_entity.id
_entity.type
_entity.pdbx_description
1 polymer ?
#
loop_
_entity_poly.entity_id
_entity_poly.type
_entity_poly.pdbx_seq_one_letter_code
_entity_poly.pdbx_strand_id
1 'polypeptide(L)' 'MMAALENVPQLQSEVVRLVHLDGLSHGEAAAKIGVPVGTVKSRASAGRKALRKLTAA' A
#
# COMPACT_ATOMS: atom_id res chain seq x y z
N MET A 1 -3.65 -14.28 3.69
CA MET A 1 -3.33 -12.83 3.82
C MET A 1 -2.06 -12.44 3.05
N MET A 2 -0.96 -13.20 3.14
CA MET A 2 0.28 -12.90 2.41
C MET A 2 0.20 -13.20 0.89
N ALA A 3 -0.39 -14.32 0.48
CA ALA A 3 -0.41 -14.75 -0.93
C ALA A 3 -1.23 -13.84 -1.87
N ALA A 4 -2.17 -13.06 -1.35
CA ALA A 4 -2.98 -12.14 -2.16
C ALA A 4 -2.24 -10.83 -2.49
N LEU A 5 -1.13 -10.53 -1.79
CA LEU A 5 -0.30 -9.35 -2.01
C LEU A 5 0.78 -9.56 -3.08
N GLU A 6 1.06 -10.82 -3.47
CA GLU A 6 2.11 -11.17 -4.45
C GLU A 6 1.69 -10.87 -5.90
N ASN A 7 0.38 -10.85 -6.18
CA ASN A 7 -0.17 -10.50 -7.50
C ASN A 7 -0.48 -9.00 -7.65
N VAL A 8 -0.33 -8.23 -6.58
CA VAL A 8 -0.38 -6.77 -6.64
C VAL A 8 1.04 -6.32 -6.99
N PRO A 9 1.28 -5.55 -8.07
CA PRO A 9 2.63 -5.15 -8.46
C PRO A 9 3.38 -4.62 -7.23
N GLN A 10 4.54 -5.22 -6.90
CA GLN A 10 5.24 -5.12 -5.61
C GLN A 10 5.23 -3.71 -4.98
N LEU A 11 5.32 -2.67 -5.83
CA LEU A 11 5.25 -1.26 -5.49
C LEU A 11 3.94 -0.77 -4.80
N GLN A 12 2.83 -1.46 -4.96
CA GLN A 12 1.52 -1.11 -4.36
C GLN A 12 1.33 -1.76 -2.98
N SER A 13 1.73 -3.02 -2.81
CA SER A 13 1.70 -3.72 -1.50
C SER A 13 2.64 -3.07 -0.49
N GLU A 14 3.79 -2.57 -0.95
CA GLU A 14 4.80 -1.94 -0.11
C GLU A 14 4.29 -0.66 0.55
N VAL A 15 3.55 0.19 -0.18
CA VAL A 15 2.95 1.41 0.38
C VAL A 15 1.90 1.10 1.44
N VAL A 16 1.05 0.10 1.20
CA VAL A 16 0.01 -0.31 2.16
C VAL A 16 0.67 -0.83 3.44
N ARG A 17 1.74 -1.63 3.30
CA ARG A 17 2.52 -2.13 4.44
C ARG A 17 3.18 -0.99 5.22
N LEU A 18 3.88 -0.08 4.55
CA LEU A 18 4.57 1.04 5.23
C LEU A 18 3.59 1.94 5.99
N VAL A 19 2.42 2.23 5.41
CA VAL A 19 1.46 3.16 6.04
C VAL A 19 0.56 2.48 7.07
N HIS A 20 0.15 1.22 6.85
CA HIS A 20 -0.81 0.54 7.74
C HIS A 20 -0.17 -0.45 8.73
N LEU A 21 1.04 -0.95 8.46
CA LEU A 21 1.76 -1.85 9.37
C LEU A 21 2.91 -1.14 10.10
N ASP A 22 3.69 -0.32 9.38
CA ASP A 22 4.83 0.40 9.98
C ASP A 22 4.43 1.78 10.56
N GLY A 23 3.18 2.22 10.36
CA GLY A 23 2.65 3.47 10.93
C GLY A 23 3.24 4.76 10.34
N LEU A 24 3.96 4.68 9.21
CA LEU A 24 4.58 5.83 8.57
C LEU A 24 3.54 6.78 7.99
N SER A 25 3.81 8.08 8.08
CA SER A 25 3.05 9.07 7.32
C SER A 25 3.26 8.88 5.81
N HIS A 26 2.33 9.40 5.00
CA HIS A 26 2.48 9.34 3.54
C HIS A 26 3.77 10.02 3.02
N GLY A 27 4.29 11.01 3.75
CA GLY A 27 5.54 11.70 3.42
C GLY A 27 6.77 10.84 3.70
N GLU A 28 6.81 10.18 4.86
CA GLU A 28 7.92 9.29 5.21
C GLU A 28 7.95 8.05 4.33
N ALA A 29 6.78 7.48 4.03
CA ALA A 29 6.68 6.37 3.08
C ALA A 29 7.16 6.78 1.68
N ALA A 30 6.81 7.99 1.23
CA ALA A 30 7.27 8.55 -0.05
C ALA A 30 8.79 8.71 -0.11
N ALA A 31 9.39 9.27 0.94
CA ALA A 31 10.84 9.43 1.06
C ALA A 31 11.56 8.09 1.09
N LYS A 32 11.01 7.10 1.83
CA LYS A 32 11.61 5.78 2.00
C LYS A 32 11.67 4.96 0.71
N ILE A 33 10.67 5.10 -0.17
CA ILE A 33 10.59 4.35 -1.43
C ILE A 33 10.90 5.20 -2.67
N GLY A 34 11.27 6.47 -2.49
CA GLY A 34 11.67 7.36 -3.58
C GLY A 34 10.57 7.71 -4.58
N VAL A 35 9.31 7.84 -4.14
CA VAL A 35 8.18 8.19 -5.02
C VAL A 35 7.44 9.44 -4.54
N PRO A 36 6.69 10.14 -5.40
CA PRO A 36 5.87 11.27 -4.97
C PRO A 36 4.80 10.88 -3.93
N VAL A 37 4.50 11.78 -2.99
CA VAL A 37 3.44 11.58 -1.97
C VAL A 37 2.07 11.31 -2.62
N GLY A 38 1.78 11.91 -3.79
CA GLY A 38 0.56 11.64 -4.57
C GLY A 38 0.46 10.17 -5.01
N THR A 39 1.58 9.56 -5.37
CA THR A 39 1.69 8.13 -5.71
C THR A 39 1.44 7.25 -4.49
N VAL A 40 1.94 7.64 -3.32
CA VAL A 40 1.67 6.93 -2.06
C VAL A 40 0.16 6.94 -1.75
N LYS A 41 -0.49 8.10 -1.87
CA LYS A 41 -1.94 8.24 -1.62
C LYS A 41 -2.77 7.38 -2.58
N SER A 42 -2.46 7.38 -3.87
CA SER A 42 -3.21 6.60 -4.86
C SER A 42 -3.02 5.09 -4.67
N ARG A 43 -1.79 4.64 -4.36
CA ARG A 43 -1.48 3.24 -4.06
C ARG A 43 -2.14 2.76 -2.76
N ALA A 44 -2.13 3.55 -1.71
CA ALA A 44 -2.82 3.22 -0.45
C ALA A 44 -4.34 3.07 -0.66
N SER A 45 -4.94 3.93 -1.49
CA SER A 45 -6.36 3.82 -1.86
C SER A 45 -6.67 2.55 -2.64
N ALA A 46 -5.86 2.22 -3.65
CA ALA A 46 -5.98 1.00 -4.43
C ALA A 46 -5.83 -0.26 -3.57
N GLY A 47 -4.84 -0.28 -2.67
CA GLY A 47 -4.62 -1.35 -1.71
C GLY A 47 -5.79 -1.58 -0.76
N ARG A 48 -6.36 -0.51 -0.18
CA ARG A 48 -7.59 -0.62 0.63
C ARG A 48 -8.77 -1.18 -0.16
N LYS A 49 -8.91 -0.81 -1.44
CA LYS A 49 -9.96 -1.35 -2.31
C LYS A 49 -9.76 -2.83 -2.58
N ALA A 50 -8.52 -3.28 -2.79
CA ALA A 50 -8.19 -4.70 -2.96
C ALA A 50 -8.44 -5.50 -1.67
N LEU A 51 -8.01 -4.98 -0.51
CA LEU A 51 -8.26 -5.61 0.79
C LEU A 51 -9.76 -5.79 1.06
N ARG A 52 -10.58 -4.75 0.82
CA ARG A 52 -12.03 -4.86 0.97
C ARG A 52 -12.65 -5.95 0.08
N LYS A 53 -12.13 -6.16 -1.13
CA LYS A 53 -12.61 -7.23 -2.02
C LYS A 53 -12.24 -8.62 -1.51
N LEU A 54 -11.13 -8.74 -0.78
CA LEU A 54 -10.62 -10.02 -0.26
C LEU A 54 -11.26 -10.40 1.08
N THR A 55 -11.64 -9.41 1.92
CA THR A 55 -12.26 -9.65 3.22
C THR A 55 -13.80 -9.67 3.18
N ALA A 56 -14.41 -9.33 2.04
CA ALA A 56 -15.86 -9.40 1.84
C ALA A 56 -16.31 -10.75 1.23
N ALA A 57 -15.46 -11.77 1.30
CA ALA A 57 -15.75 -13.18 0.99
C ALA A 57 -15.56 -14.00 2.26
#